data_AF-A0A7V3DGW9-F1
#
_entry.id   AF-A0A7V3DGW9-F1
#
_cell.length_a   1.000
_cell.length_b   1.000
_cell.length_c   1.000
_cell.angle_alpha   90.00
_cell.angle_beta   90.00
_cell.angle_gamma   90.00
#
_symmetry.space_group_name_H-M   'P 1'
#
loop_
_entity.id
_entity.type
_entity.pdbx_description
1 polymer ?
#
loop_
_entity_poly.entity_id
_entity_poly.type
_entity_poly.pdbx_seq_one_letter_code
_entity_poly.pdbx_strand_id
1 'polypeptide(L)'
;MNNPPKPPSWPPTTPESESEWFSALIALVRHLRGPQGCPWDRQQSAIRFAEFVREETGELIEALANSDAECVAEEWGDTLFTLLAAAAAAEEEGVLNVREAMQGAHAKLIRRHAHIFGGREAGSPEEVAAMWAAIKSEEKAERHARKSAQ
;
A
#
# COMPACT_ATOMS: atom_id res chain seq x y z
N MET A 1 -18.18 34.15 -23.70
CA MET A 1 -17.68 32.77 -23.52
C MET A 1 -17.06 32.72 -22.14
N ASN A 2 -17.81 32.26 -21.14
CA ASN A 2 -17.30 32.15 -19.78
C ASN A 2 -16.39 30.93 -19.74
N ASN A 3 -15.09 31.15 -19.55
CA ASN A 3 -14.19 30.05 -19.22
C ASN A 3 -14.70 29.42 -17.92
N PRO A 4 -14.86 28.09 -17.85
CA PRO A 4 -15.19 27.46 -16.58
C PRO A 4 -14.12 27.82 -15.56
N PRO A 5 -14.48 27.99 -14.27
CA PRO A 5 -13.50 28.26 -13.22
C PRO A 5 -12.43 27.17 -13.28
N LYS A 6 -11.15 27.59 -13.25
CA LYS A 6 -10.02 26.67 -13.16
C LYS A 6 -10.30 25.70 -12.01
N PRO A 7 -10.22 24.38 -12.20
CA PRO A 7 -10.42 23.45 -11.11
C PRO A 7 -9.46 23.82 -9.97
N PRO A 8 -9.88 23.65 -8.70
CA PRO A 8 -9.00 23.95 -7.57
C PRO A 8 -7.65 23.24 -7.79
N SER A 9 -6.55 23.93 -7.51
CA SER A 9 -5.24 23.29 -7.47
C SER A 9 -5.33 22.16 -6.44
N TRP A 10 -5.21 20.92 -6.91
CA TRP A 10 -5.22 19.75 -6.06
C TRP A 10 -3.82 19.13 -6.08
N PRO A 11 -3.17 18.92 -4.93
CA PRO A 11 -3.57 19.39 -3.60
C PRO A 11 -3.53 20.94 -3.45
N PRO A 12 -4.21 21.52 -2.44
CA PRO A 12 -4.30 22.98 -2.22
C PRO A 12 -2.94 23.66 -2.00
N THR A 13 -1.99 22.92 -1.44
CA THR A 13 -0.60 23.32 -1.21
C THR A 13 0.30 22.20 -1.70
N THR A 14 1.48 22.54 -2.20
CA THR A 14 2.49 21.55 -2.63
C THR A 14 3.01 20.79 -1.40
N PRO A 15 2.87 19.46 -1.34
CA PRO A 15 3.46 18.65 -0.28
C PRO A 15 4.99 18.71 -0.30
N GLU A 16 5.61 18.73 0.89
CA GLU A 16 7.06 18.91 1.07
C GLU A 16 7.77 17.63 1.56
N SER A 17 7.02 16.59 1.93
CA SER A 17 7.57 15.29 2.35
C SER A 17 6.86 14.10 1.70
N GLU A 18 7.50 12.94 1.71
CA GLU A 18 6.91 11.68 1.22
C GLU A 18 5.62 11.33 1.97
N SER A 19 5.57 11.62 3.27
CA SER A 19 4.37 11.37 4.10
C SER A 19 3.18 12.24 3.68
N GLU A 20 3.44 13.50 3.31
CA GLU A 20 2.42 14.42 2.83
C GLU A 20 1.98 14.06 1.41
N TRP A 21 2.90 13.64 0.55
CA TRP A 21 2.58 13.13 -0.80
C TRP A 21 1.73 11.86 -0.74
N PHE A 22 2.06 10.91 0.13
CA PHE A 22 1.23 9.73 0.35
C PHE A 22 -0.18 10.12 0.83
N SER A 23 -0.27 11.09 1.74
CA SER A 23 -1.55 11.61 2.25
C SER A 23 -2.36 12.32 1.15
N ALA A 24 -1.70 13.06 0.25
CA ALA A 24 -2.32 13.72 -0.88
C ALA A 24 -2.84 12.71 -1.91
N LEU A 25 -2.08 11.66 -2.21
CA LEU A 25 -2.48 10.60 -3.15
C LEU A 25 -3.68 9.81 -2.67
N ILE A 26 -3.70 9.35 -1.41
CA ILE A 26 -4.85 8.62 -0.87
C ILE A 26 -6.10 9.52 -0.83
N ALA A 27 -5.94 10.82 -0.53
CA ALA A 27 -7.04 11.78 -0.56
C ALA A 27 -7.57 11.98 -1.99
N LEU A 28 -6.68 12.06 -2.99
CA LEU A 28 -7.05 12.14 -4.40
C LEU A 28 -7.83 10.89 -4.85
N VAL A 29 -7.32 9.70 -4.58
CA VAL A 29 -7.98 8.42 -4.93
C VAL A 29 -9.39 8.36 -4.33
N ARG A 30 -9.56 8.68 -3.05
CA ARG A 30 -10.87 8.73 -2.40
C ARG A 30 -11.78 9.79 -3.01
N HIS A 31 -11.24 10.94 -3.40
CA HIS A 31 -12.02 11.97 -4.10
C HIS A 31 -12.49 11.49 -5.48
N LEU A 32 -11.61 10.85 -6.26
CA LEU A 32 -11.93 10.28 -7.59
C LEU A 32 -13.02 9.21 -7.49
N ARG A 33 -13.07 8.45 -6.41
CA ARG A 33 -14.15 7.49 -6.13
C ARG A 33 -15.39 8.11 -5.46
N GLY A 34 -15.32 9.38 -5.07
CA GLY A 34 -16.44 10.08 -4.48
C GLY A 34 -17.56 10.43 -5.47
N PRO A 35 -18.72 10.91 -4.99
CA PRO A 35 -19.88 11.26 -5.84
C PRO A 35 -19.57 12.28 -6.95
N GLN A 36 -18.61 13.17 -6.72
CA GLN A 36 -18.15 14.20 -7.66
C GLN A 36 -16.91 13.78 -8.47
N GLY A 37 -16.42 12.56 -8.25
CA GLY A 37 -15.21 12.05 -8.87
C GLY A 37 -15.43 11.42 -10.24
N CYS A 38 -14.46 10.62 -10.67
CA CYS A 38 -14.43 9.95 -11.96
C CYS A 38 -15.40 8.75 -12.00
N PRO A 39 -16.31 8.68 -12.99
CA PRO A 39 -17.22 7.55 -13.15
C PRO A 39 -16.52 6.21 -13.38
N TRP A 40 -15.37 6.21 -14.06
CA TRP A 40 -14.61 5.00 -14.32
C TRP A 40 -14.01 4.43 -13.02
N ASP A 41 -13.38 5.28 -12.20
CA ASP A 41 -12.81 4.87 -10.92
C ASP A 41 -13.89 4.29 -10.00
N ARG A 42 -15.04 4.98 -9.89
CA ARG A 42 -16.18 4.51 -9.09
C ARG A 42 -16.72 3.15 -9.50
N GLN A 43 -16.67 2.81 -10.79
CA GLN A 43 -17.21 1.57 -11.30
C GLN A 43 -16.33 0.35 -10.95
N GLN A 44 -15.04 0.56 -10.70
CA GLN A 44 -14.12 -0.55 -10.41
C GLN A 44 -14.29 -1.05 -8.97
N SER A 45 -14.27 -2.37 -8.83
CA SER A 45 -14.21 -3.10 -7.55
C SER A 45 -12.76 -3.24 -7.05
N ALA A 46 -12.61 -3.63 -5.78
CA ALA A 46 -11.30 -3.87 -5.18
C ALA A 46 -10.51 -4.95 -5.92
N ILE A 47 -11.17 -6.04 -6.34
CA ILE A 47 -10.51 -7.11 -7.10
C ILE A 47 -10.03 -6.63 -8.47
N ARG A 48 -10.78 -5.74 -9.13
CA ARG A 48 -10.37 -5.21 -10.43
C ARG A 48 -9.14 -4.31 -10.31
N PHE A 49 -9.09 -3.45 -9.30
CA PHE A 49 -7.86 -2.70 -9.03
C PHE A 49 -6.68 -3.60 -8.63
N ALA A 50 -6.91 -4.70 -7.90
CA ALA A 50 -5.85 -5.65 -7.58
C ALA A 50 -5.29 -6.36 -8.83
N GLU A 51 -6.08 -6.54 -9.90
CA GLU A 51 -5.58 -7.00 -11.19
C GLU A 51 -4.66 -5.97 -11.85
N PHE A 52 -5.02 -4.68 -11.79
CA PHE A 52 -4.14 -3.60 -12.25
C PHE A 52 -2.85 -3.56 -11.44
N VAL A 53 -2.89 -3.69 -10.10
CA VAL A 53 -1.68 -3.78 -9.26
C VAL A 53 -0.72 -4.86 -9.76
N ARG A 54 -1.24 -6.01 -10.20
CA ARG A 54 -0.41 -7.10 -10.75
C ARG A 54 0.24 -6.70 -12.08
N GLU A 55 -0.49 -6.00 -12.94
CA GLU A 55 0.00 -5.48 -14.23
C GLU A 55 1.12 -4.46 -13.99
N GLU A 56 0.86 -3.40 -13.21
CA GLU A 56 1.85 -2.36 -12.88
C GLU A 56 3.08 -2.92 -12.15
N THR A 57 2.89 -3.93 -11.30
CA THR A 57 4.04 -4.61 -10.66
C THR A 57 4.92 -5.33 -11.69
N GLY A 58 4.31 -5.86 -12.76
CA GLY A 58 5.05 -6.44 -13.88
C GLY A 58 5.89 -5.40 -14.61
N GLU A 59 5.28 -4.26 -14.94
CA GLU A 59 5.95 -3.14 -15.60
C GLU A 59 7.09 -2.57 -14.73
N LEU A 60 6.86 -2.41 -13.42
CA LEU A 60 7.89 -2.00 -12.46
C LEU A 60 9.07 -2.99 -12.40
N ILE A 61 8.80 -4.30 -12.44
CA ILE A 61 9.84 -5.33 -12.48
C ILE A 61 10.66 -5.21 -13.77
N GLU A 62 10.00 -5.01 -14.92
CA GLU A 62 10.67 -4.85 -16.20
C GLU A 62 11.53 -3.59 -16.24
N ALA A 63 11.02 -2.46 -15.75
CA ALA A 63 11.75 -1.20 -15.66
C ALA A 63 13.01 -1.34 -14.77
N LEU A 64 12.88 -1.97 -13.61
CA LEU A 64 14.00 -2.26 -12.71
C LEU A 64 15.03 -3.20 -13.34
N ALA A 65 14.58 -4.24 -14.05
CA ALA A 65 15.45 -5.20 -14.73
C ALA A 65 16.26 -4.55 -15.86
N ASN A 66 15.68 -3.56 -16.54
CA ASN A 66 16.32 -2.84 -17.65
C ASN A 66 17.12 -1.61 -17.22
N SER A 67 17.15 -1.28 -15.92
CA SER A 67 17.81 -0.06 -15.39
C SER A 67 17.31 1.24 -16.05
N ASP A 68 16.05 1.27 -16.46
CA ASP A 68 15.42 2.46 -17.04
C ASP A 68 14.88 3.34 -15.92
N ALA A 69 15.68 4.32 -15.50
CA ALA A 69 15.36 5.15 -14.34
C ALA A 69 14.10 6.00 -14.50
N GLU A 70 13.77 6.43 -15.73
CA GLU A 70 12.56 7.22 -15.99
C GLU A 70 11.33 6.33 -15.89
N CYS A 71 11.36 5.16 -16.53
CA CYS A 71 10.28 4.17 -16.40
C CYS A 71 10.11 3.71 -14.95
N VAL A 72 11.19 3.48 -14.19
CA VAL A 72 11.07 3.05 -12.78
C VAL A 72 10.25 4.02 -11.94
N ALA A 73 10.42 5.33 -12.14
CA ALA A 73 9.69 6.33 -11.38
C ALA A 73 8.19 6.36 -11.75
N GLU A 74 7.88 6.21 -13.05
CA GLU A 74 6.52 6.11 -13.58
C GLU A 74 5.81 4.86 -13.03
N GLU A 75 6.39 3.67 -13.26
CA GLU A 75 5.78 2.40 -12.86
C GLU A 75 5.64 2.25 -11.34
N TRP A 76 6.56 2.84 -10.58
CA TRP A 76 6.45 2.87 -9.12
C TRP A 76 5.25 3.73 -8.68
N GLY A 77 5.04 4.86 -9.35
CA GLY A 77 3.89 5.74 -9.12
C GLY A 77 2.58 5.04 -9.45
N ASP A 78 2.50 4.35 -10.58
CA ASP A 78 1.30 3.65 -11.04
C ASP A 78 0.98 2.41 -10.19
N THR A 79 2.01 1.67 -9.78
CA THR A 79 1.87 0.59 -8.79
C THR A 79 1.31 1.11 -7.46
N LEU A 80 1.82 2.25 -6.97
CA LEU A 80 1.31 2.86 -5.73
C LEU A 80 -0.13 3.35 -5.88
N PHE A 81 -0.44 4.02 -6.99
CA PHE A 81 -1.79 4.51 -7.29
C PHE A 81 -2.80 3.35 -7.32
N THR A 82 -2.54 2.31 -8.10
CA THR A 82 -3.44 1.15 -8.24
C THR A 82 -3.63 0.42 -6.91
N LEU A 83 -2.59 0.36 -6.07
CA LEU A 83 -2.67 -0.21 -4.73
C LEU A 83 -3.57 0.62 -3.79
N LEU A 84 -3.43 1.95 -3.82
CA LEU A 84 -4.28 2.86 -3.06
C LEU A 84 -5.75 2.82 -3.55
N ALA A 85 -5.97 2.67 -4.85
CA ALA A 85 -7.30 2.54 -5.44
C ALA A 85 -7.96 1.21 -5.04
N ALA A 86 -7.22 0.10 -5.04
CA ALA A 86 -7.68 -1.19 -4.51
C ALA A 86 -8.06 -1.08 -3.03
N ALA A 87 -7.25 -0.39 -2.24
CA ALA A 87 -7.49 -0.18 -0.82
C ALA A 87 -8.77 0.65 -0.57
N ALA A 88 -8.96 1.76 -1.30
CA ALA A 88 -10.15 2.59 -1.17
C ALA A 88 -11.44 1.84 -1.58
N ALA A 89 -11.40 1.09 -2.69
CA ALA A 89 -12.51 0.24 -3.10
C ALA A 89 -12.85 -0.83 -2.05
N ALA A 90 -11.82 -1.46 -1.46
CA ALA A 90 -12.01 -2.47 -0.41
C ALA A 90 -12.59 -1.90 0.90
N GLU A 91 -12.28 -0.63 1.23
CA GLU A 91 -12.93 0.09 2.33
C GLU A 91 -14.42 0.31 2.05
N GLU A 92 -14.79 0.73 0.84
CA GLU A 92 -16.18 0.93 0.41
C GLU A 92 -16.98 -0.39 0.40
N GLU A 93 -16.33 -1.49 0.01
CA GLU A 93 -16.89 -2.85 0.05
C GLU A 93 -16.98 -3.41 1.48
N GLY A 94 -16.41 -2.73 2.48
CA GLY A 94 -16.43 -3.15 3.89
C GLY A 94 -15.54 -4.36 4.20
N VAL A 95 -14.63 -4.72 3.30
CA VAL A 95 -13.73 -5.88 3.44
C VAL A 95 -12.33 -5.50 3.94
N LEU A 96 -12.01 -4.21 4.00
CA LEU A 96 -10.74 -3.69 4.48
C LEU A 96 -10.94 -2.48 5.40
N ASN A 97 -10.13 -2.43 6.47
CA ASN A 97 -9.82 -1.21 7.19
C ASN A 97 -8.33 -0.93 6.98
N VAL A 98 -8.01 0.09 6.17
CA VAL A 98 -6.61 0.37 5.78
C VAL A 98 -5.76 0.74 6.98
N ARG A 99 -6.32 1.50 7.94
CA ARG A 99 -5.63 1.87 9.18
C ARG A 99 -5.23 0.63 9.97
N GLU A 100 -6.15 -0.31 10.18
CA GLU A 100 -5.88 -1.54 10.92
C GLU A 100 -4.86 -2.42 10.17
N ALA A 101 -4.96 -2.50 8.84
CA ALA A 101 -3.99 -3.23 8.02
C ALA A 101 -2.57 -2.64 8.15
N MET A 102 -2.43 -1.31 8.09
CA MET A 102 -1.15 -0.61 8.26
C MET A 102 -0.59 -0.78 9.68
N GLN A 103 -1.42 -0.65 10.71
CA GLN A 103 -1.03 -0.90 12.10
C GLN A 103 -0.54 -2.34 12.29
N GLY A 104 -1.28 -3.30 11.74
CA GLY A 104 -0.91 -4.71 11.75
C GLY A 104 0.41 -4.98 11.01
N ALA A 105 0.63 -4.35 9.86
CA ALA A 105 1.87 -4.44 9.11
C ALA A 105 3.05 -3.85 9.90
N HIS A 106 2.90 -2.65 10.44
CA HIS A 106 3.92 -1.98 11.25
C HIS A 106 4.32 -2.81 12.47
N ALA A 107 3.35 -3.21 13.31
CA ALA A 107 3.62 -4.03 14.50
C ALA A 107 4.27 -5.38 14.13
N LYS A 108 3.84 -6.00 13.03
CA LYS A 108 4.43 -7.24 12.51
C LYS A 108 5.88 -7.05 12.08
N LEU A 109 6.20 -5.98 11.37
CA LEU A 109 7.56 -5.70 10.91
C LEU A 109 8.49 -5.39 12.08
N ILE A 110 8.06 -4.60 13.07
CA ILE A 110 8.84 -4.35 14.30
C ILE A 110 9.16 -5.67 15.02
N ARG A 111 8.14 -6.51 15.24
CA ARG A 111 8.33 -7.81 15.92
C ARG A 111 9.30 -8.73 15.16
N ARG A 112 9.14 -8.85 13.84
CA ARG A 112 9.97 -9.76 13.02
C ARG A 112 11.40 -9.25 12.81
N HIS A 113 11.67 -7.98 13.07
CA HIS A 113 13.01 -7.41 13.16
C HIS A 113 13.47 -7.27 14.62
N ALA A 114 13.26 -8.32 15.43
CA ALA A 114 13.71 -8.33 16.82
C ALA A 114 15.23 -8.15 16.98
N HIS A 115 16.01 -8.43 15.93
CA HIS A 115 17.45 -8.16 15.90
C HIS A 115 17.78 -6.66 15.81
N ILE A 116 16.83 -5.82 15.38
CA ILE A 116 16.97 -4.36 15.34
C ILE A 116 16.24 -3.72 16.52
N PHE A 117 15.02 -4.17 16.84
CA PHE A 117 14.12 -3.48 17.79
C PHE A 117 13.90 -4.22 19.12
N GLY A 118 14.37 -5.46 19.25
CA GLY A 118 14.01 -6.36 20.35
C GLY A 118 15.19 -6.92 21.15
N GLY A 119 16.42 -6.44 20.90
CA GLY A 119 17.62 -6.85 21.63
C GLY A 119 18.08 -8.29 21.38
N ARG A 120 17.57 -8.96 20.34
CA ARG A 120 18.15 -10.22 19.85
C ARG A 120 19.34 -9.90 18.96
N GLU A 121 20.30 -10.80 18.84
CA GLU A 121 21.41 -10.63 17.90
C GLU A 121 21.18 -11.51 16.66
N ALA A 122 21.55 -10.98 15.50
CA ALA A 122 21.68 -11.70 14.25
C ALA A 122 22.79 -11.02 13.44
N GLY A 123 23.89 -11.72 13.23
CA GLY A 123 25.08 -11.24 12.53
C GLY A 123 25.10 -11.56 11.04
N SER A 124 24.21 -12.43 10.55
CA SER A 124 24.16 -12.84 9.15
C SER A 124 22.73 -12.84 8.56
N PRO A 125 22.58 -12.73 7.23
CA PRO A 125 21.29 -12.87 6.56
C PRO A 125 20.59 -14.20 6.86
N GLU A 126 21.35 -15.29 7.00
CA GLU A 126 20.82 -16.62 7.35
C GLU A 126 20.22 -16.64 8.76
N GLU A 127 20.89 -16.01 9.73
CA GLU A 127 20.39 -15.88 11.10
C GLU A 127 19.13 -14.99 11.15
N VAL A 128 19.10 -13.90 10.37
CA VAL A 128 17.91 -13.05 10.22
C VAL A 128 16.74 -13.85 9.61
N ALA A 129 16.99 -14.63 8.57
CA ALA A 129 15.97 -15.47 7.93
C ALA A 129 15.44 -16.56 8.88
N ALA A 130 16.32 -17.21 9.64
CA ALA A 130 15.95 -18.20 10.65
C ALA A 130 15.07 -17.58 11.76
N MET A 131 15.47 -16.40 12.26
CA MET A 131 14.69 -15.66 13.26
C MET A 131 13.31 -15.26 12.71
N TRP A 132 13.25 -14.75 11.48
CA TRP A 132 12.00 -14.40 10.82
C TRP A 132 11.06 -15.61 10.69
N ALA A 133 11.60 -16.77 10.29
CA ALA A 133 10.85 -18.01 10.17
C ALA A 133 10.30 -18.49 11.53
N ALA A 134 11.10 -18.41 12.59
CA ALA A 134 10.69 -18.77 13.94
C ALA A 134 9.52 -17.90 14.44
N ILE A 135 9.66 -16.57 14.37
CA ILE A 135 8.62 -15.63 14.78
C ILE A 135 7.34 -15.81 13.94
N LYS A 136 7.47 -16.04 12.62
CA LYS A 136 6.34 -16.33 11.74
C LYS A 136 5.61 -17.62 12.14
N SER A 137 6.31 -18.62 12.66
CA SER A 137 5.73 -19.87 13.16
C SER A 137 4.92 -19.64 14.44
N GLU A 138 5.47 -18.90 15.39
CA GLU A 138 4.81 -18.52 16.65
C GLU A 138 3.50 -17.76 16.38
N GLU A 139 3.53 -16.74 15.51
CA GLU A 139 2.34 -15.96 15.13
C GLU A 139 1.23 -16.82 14.50
N LYS A 140 1.59 -17.85 13.72
CA LYS A 140 0.61 -18.77 13.16
C LYS A 140 -0.04 -19.59 14.27
N ALA A 141 0.77 -20.15 15.18
CA ALA A 141 0.27 -20.92 16.30
C ALA A 141 -0.72 -20.11 17.17
N GLU A 142 -0.38 -18.86 17.48
CA GLU A 142 -1.27 -17.95 18.22
C GLU A 142 -2.58 -17.67 17.49
N ARG A 143 -2.52 -17.45 16.17
CA ARG A 143 -3.72 -17.22 15.34
C ARG A 143 -4.62 -18.46 15.29
N HIS A 144 -4.03 -19.66 15.21
CA HIS A 144 -4.79 -20.90 15.27
C HIS A 144 -5.45 -21.08 16.64
N ALA A 145 -4.73 -20.87 17.74
CA ALA A 145 -5.28 -20.95 19.09
C ALA A 145 -6.44 -19.97 19.32
N ARG A 146 -6.32 -18.73 18.83
CA ARG A 146 -7.38 -17.71 18.94
C ARG A 146 -8.64 -18.08 18.17
N LYS A 147 -8.50 -18.69 16.99
CA LYS A 147 -9.64 -19.18 16.19
C LYS A 147 -10.32 -20.40 16.79
N SER A 148 -9.60 -21.23 17.54
CA SER A 148 -10.17 -22.41 18.20
C SER A 148 -10.86 -22.10 19.53
N ALA A 149 -10.62 -20.92 20.10
CA ALA A 149 -11.22 -20.47 21.37
C ALA A 149 -12.47 -19.59 21.19
N GLN A 150 -12.91 -19.36 19.95
CA GLN A 150 -14.02 -18.51 19.55
C GLN A 150 -15.08 -19.32 18.82
#